data_AF-A0AAD6QFE7-F1
#
_entry.id   AF-A0AAD6QFE7-F1
#
_cell.length_a   1.000
_cell.length_b   1.000
_cell.length_c   1.000
_cell.angle_alpha   90.00
_cell.angle_beta   90.00
_cell.angle_gamma   90.00
#
_symmetry.space_group_name_H-M   'P 1'
#
loop_
_entity.id
_entity.type
_entity.pdbx_description
1 polymer ?
#
loop_
_entity_poly.entity_id
_entity_poly.type
_entity_poly.pdbx_seq_one_letter_code
_entity_poly.pdbx_strand_id
1 'polypeptide(L)' 'MEWALMRLGCNPSVPAVFIGGRFVGSANTVMTLQLNGSLKKMLKEAGALWL' A
#
# COMPACT_ATOMS: atom_id res chain seq x y z
N MET A 1 -15.56 8.03 -6.40
CA MET A 1 -14.61 6.99 -5.95
C MET A 1 -13.20 7.56 -5.88
N GLU A 2 -12.71 8.16 -6.95
CA GLU A 2 -11.38 8.78 -7.03
C GLU A 2 -11.12 9.86 -5.94
N TRP A 3 -12.10 10.72 -5.67
CA TRP A 3 -11.94 11.79 -4.67
C TRP A 3 -11.77 11.27 -3.23
N ALA A 4 -12.32 10.10 -2.91
CA ALA A 4 -12.14 9.50 -1.60
C ALA A 4 -10.69 9.04 -1.38
N LEU A 5 -10.06 8.51 -2.43
CA LEU A 5 -8.65 8.10 -2.41
C LEU A 5 -7.72 9.30 -2.33
N MET A 6 -8.02 10.39 -3.04
CA MET A 6 -7.29 11.65 -2.90
C MET A 6 -7.36 12.22 -1.47
N ARG A 7 -8.53 12.13 -0.81
CA ARG A 7 -8.69 12.54 0.60
C ARG A 7 -7.89 11.67 1.58
N LEU A 8 -7.60 10.43 1.21
CA LEU A 8 -6.72 9.54 1.98
C LEU A 8 -5.23 9.79 1.68
N GLY A 9 -4.90 10.75 0.82
CA GLY A 9 -3.53 11.09 0.44
C GLY A 9 -3.01 10.38 -0.81
N CYS A 10 -3.86 9.63 -1.53
CA CYS A 10 -3.47 8.98 -2.78
C CYS A 10 -3.42 10.01 -3.93
N ASN A 11 -2.21 10.41 -4.34
CA ASN A 11 -2.01 11.31 -5.48
C ASN A 11 -0.89 10.76 -6.37
N PRO A 12 -1.18 10.32 -7.61
CA PRO A 12 -2.50 10.24 -8.26
C PRO A 12 -3.48 9.29 -7.54
N SER A 13 -4.79 9.50 -7.76
CA SER A 13 -5.89 8.74 -7.10
C SER A 13 -5.72 7.23 -7.20
N VAL A 14 -5.15 6.76 -8.31
CA VAL A 14 -4.88 5.35 -8.58
C VAL A 14 -3.45 5.15 -9.10
N PRO A 15 -2.85 3.99 -8.79
CA PRO A 15 -3.43 2.87 -8.04
C PRO A 15 -3.38 3.08 -6.52
N ALA A 16 -4.50 2.82 -5.85
CA ALA A 16 -4.61 2.77 -4.39
C ALA A 16 -4.37 1.33 -3.91
N VAL A 17 -3.36 1.13 -3.06
CA VAL A 17 -2.95 -0.20 -2.60
C VAL A 17 -3.40 -0.42 -1.16
N PHE A 18 -4.01 -1.59 -0.94
CA PHE A 18 -4.46 -2.04 0.37
C PHE A 18 -3.76 -3.36 0.71
N ILE A 19 -3.28 -3.49 1.95
CA ILE A 19 -2.63 -4.71 2.46
C ILE A 19 -3.31 -5.09 3.78
N GLY A 20 -3.79 -6.33 3.90
CA GLY A 20 -4.50 -6.77 5.10
C GLY A 20 -5.74 -5.92 5.43
N GLY A 21 -6.44 -5.40 4.42
CA GLY A 21 -7.62 -4.53 4.58
C GLY A 21 -7.31 -3.07 4.97
N ARG A 22 -6.04 -2.68 5.10
CA ARG A 22 -5.63 -1.31 5.42
C ARG A 22 -5.10 -0.59 4.19
N PHE A 23 -5.49 0.68 4.03
CA PHE A 23 -4.94 1.54 2.98
C PHE A 23 -3.46 1.84 3.26
N VAL A 24 -2.60 1.54 2.30
CA VAL A 24 -1.15 1.70 2.42
C VAL A 24 -0.65 2.94 1.67
N GLY A 25 -1.28 3.28 0.55
CA GLY A 25 -0.92 4.45 -0.24
C GLY A 25 -1.00 4.20 -1.74
N SER A 26 -0.30 5.03 -2.50
CA SER A 26 -0.18 4.90 -3.95
C SER A 26 0.95 3.94 -4.34
N ALA A 27 1.09 3.64 -5.64
CA ALA A 27 2.21 2.84 -6.15
C ALA A 27 3.58 3.32 -5.66
N ASN A 28 3.81 4.63 -5.60
CA ASN A 28 5.08 5.20 -5.16
C ASN A 28 5.39 4.84 -3.69
N THR A 29 4.38 4.93 -2.81
CA THR A 29 4.51 4.54 -1.40
C THR A 29 4.90 3.07 -1.28
N VAL A 30 4.29 2.19 -2.08
CA VAL A 30 4.61 0.76 -2.08
C VAL A 30 6.03 0.50 -2.58
N MET A 31 6.48 1.22 -3.61
CA MET A 31 7.87 1.14 -4.07
C MET A 31 8.86 1.59 -2.98
N THR A 32 8.56 2.68 -2.25
CA THR A 32 9.38 3.10 -1.11
C THR A 32 9.42 2.02 -0.01
N LEU A 33 8.28 1.39 0.31
CA LEU A 33 8.20 0.30 1.28
C LEU A 33 8.97 -0.95 0.83
N GLN A 34 9.02 -1.23 -0.47
CA GLN A 34 9.84 -2.30 -1.04
C GLN A 34 11.33 -1.99 -0.84
N LEU A 35 11.77 -0.77 -1.17
CA LEU A 35 13.16 -0.34 -1.02
C LEU A 35 13.60 -0.35 0.45
N ASN A 36 12.72 0.03 1.37
CA ASN A 36 12.99 0.00 2.81
C ASN A 36 12.86 -1.42 3.41
N GLY A 37 12.35 -2.39 2.66
CA GLY A 37 12.15 -3.77 3.12
C GLY A 37 10.90 -4.00 3.99
N SER A 38 10.25 -2.92 4.42
CA SER A 38 9.02 -2.94 5.24
C SER A 38 7.83 -3.61 4.53
N LEU A 39 7.78 -3.58 3.20
CA LEU A 39 6.71 -4.21 2.43
C LEU A 39 6.60 -5.72 2.68
N LYS A 40 7.75 -6.42 2.72
CA LYS A 40 7.76 -7.88 2.98
C LYS A 40 7.22 -8.22 4.35
N LYS A 41 7.50 -7.37 5.36
CA LYS A 41 6.96 -7.54 6.72
C LYS A 41 5.44 -7.40 6.71
N MET A 42 4.92 -6.35 6.09
CA MET A 42 3.47 -6.13 5.98
C MET A 42 2.74 -7.27 5.27
N LEU A 43 3.33 -7.81 4.20
CA LEU A 43 2.76 -8.95 3.47
C LEU A 43 2.74 -10.23 4.31
N LYS A 44 3.78 -10.46 5.14
CA LYS A 44 3.78 -11.57 6.11
C LYS A 44 2.71 -11.42 7.17
N GLU A 45 2.59 -10.23 7.77
CA GLU A 45 1.55 -9.94 8.77
C GLU A 45 0.14 -10.06 8.19
N ALA A 46 -0.05 -9.71 6.91
CA ALA A 46 -1.31 -9.88 6.20
C ALA A 46 -1.58 -11.34 5.76
N GLY A 47 -0.66 -12.29 6.02
CA GLY A 47 -0.79 -13.67 5.56
C GLY A 47 -0.72 -13.82 4.03
N ALA A 48 -0.21 -12.81 3.32
CA ALA A 48 -0.03 -12.82 1.87
C ALA A 48 1.34 -13.37 1.44
N LEU A 49 2.28 -13.52 2.38
CA LEU A 49 3.61 -14.06 2.14
C LEU A 49 3.96 -15.08 3.24
N TRP A 50 4.29 -16.31 2.82
CA TRP A 50 4.69 -17.41 3.69
C TRP A 50 6.04 -17.93 3.16
N LEU A 51 7.14 -17.32 3.62
CA LEU A 51 8.50 -17.75 3.29
C LEU A 51 9.36 -17.67 4.55
#